data_AF-A0A8T4EPW7-F1
#
_entry.id   AF-A0A8T4EPW7-F1
#
_cell.length_a   1.000
_cell.length_b   1.000
_cell.length_c   1.000
_cell.angle_alpha   90.00
_cell.angle_beta   90.00
_cell.angle_gamma   90.00
#
_symmetry.space_group_name_H-M   'P 1'
#
loop_
_entity.id
_entity.type
_entity.pdbx_description
1 polymer ?
#
loop_
_entity_poly.entity_id
_entity_poly.type
_entity_poly.pdbx_seq_one_letter_code
_entity_poly.pdbx_strand_id
1 'polypeptide(L)'
;FVMMVSMPAIVSAATINAASCSSADVQAAVNSAVDGDIISIPTGACTWSNNVTIPNTKGLTLSGQGPGNTVISGPASPKFILNVRSGYYAELNNMEFRGPGRCIEVAGSGTNVFRITRLKFDNVSFAIHTAGLVYGVVDHCEFIGPSPYPVVGTGDGNAGVDSWYAQLDLGGPTAVYLEDSTINIYNPITGVGMSDSNDGGRIVIRNNNITNHWWGMHDACPNFRMGGRKFEIYNNNWYFTSSIWTSSYHRGGTGVVFNNTFRSAGVINAGTPLRLNRAFYRGISMSCQFLWETDCDSIDEMMCSDGNGKVWPLPCTTDADCSRHGGHCDTVVDEPGVGYPCRSQTGTDTGRVNHPIVGWNNYFCQTGLYCNPTTLAPMRVNDDAYQYVREERDFIDDTTCSDGVDNDEDGLIDMDDPTCSTWWADTQKKDYTPYTYPHPLAGGSIPETIPGDLNNDRIVDIADLVIVVGDFGKEEGFIDEDSDTNADGTVDVADLVFVARRYTG
;
A
#
# COMPACT_ATOMS: atom_id res chain seq x y z
N PHE A 1 -12.02 -56.21 6.93
CA PHE A 1 -11.57 -54.90 6.42
C PHE A 1 -11.27 -54.04 7.62
N VAL A 2 -9.99 -53.84 7.95
CA VAL A 2 -9.59 -52.87 8.97
C VAL A 2 -9.60 -51.51 8.27
N MET A 3 -10.53 -50.66 8.67
CA MET A 3 -10.62 -49.29 8.18
C MET A 3 -9.49 -48.50 8.85
N MET A 4 -8.41 -48.28 8.11
CA MET A 4 -7.35 -47.35 8.49
C MET A 4 -7.97 -45.95 8.49
N VAL A 5 -8.27 -45.43 9.67
CA VAL A 5 -8.59 -44.01 9.85
C VAL A 5 -7.27 -43.26 9.71
N SER A 6 -7.04 -42.69 8.52
CA SER A 6 -5.99 -41.71 8.28
C SER A 6 -6.30 -40.48 9.13
N MET A 7 -5.64 -40.35 10.29
CA MET A 7 -5.64 -39.07 11.01
C MET A 7 -4.94 -38.04 10.13
N PRO A 8 -5.55 -36.86 9.87
CA PRO A 8 -4.85 -35.79 9.18
C PRO A 8 -3.63 -35.41 10.01
N ALA A 9 -2.44 -35.51 9.41
CA ALA A 9 -1.24 -34.98 10.02
C ALA A 9 -1.46 -33.48 10.21
N ILE A 10 -1.45 -33.02 11.47
CA ILE A 10 -1.26 -31.62 11.79
C ILE A 10 0.17 -31.31 11.35
N VAL A 11 0.33 -30.78 10.14
CA VAL A 11 1.64 -30.32 9.66
C VAL A 11 1.94 -29.05 10.44
N SER A 12 2.75 -29.18 11.50
CA SER A 12 3.43 -28.04 12.07
C SER A 12 4.37 -27.48 11.00
N ALA A 13 4.32 -26.18 10.77
CA ALA A 13 5.31 -25.48 9.94
C ALA A 13 6.72 -25.81 10.45
N ALA A 14 7.58 -26.35 9.60
CA ALA A 14 8.97 -26.60 9.97
C ALA A 14 9.79 -25.33 9.78
N THR A 15 10.75 -25.08 10.66
CA THR A 15 11.76 -24.04 10.45
C THR A 15 12.96 -24.62 9.70
N ILE A 16 13.25 -24.07 8.52
CA ILE A 16 14.42 -24.39 7.71
C ILE A 16 15.41 -23.24 7.82
N ASN A 17 16.59 -23.53 8.36
CA ASN A 17 17.66 -22.54 8.47
C ASN A 17 18.42 -22.46 7.15
N ALA A 18 18.42 -21.29 6.51
CA ALA A 18 19.32 -21.05 5.38
C ALA A 18 20.78 -21.08 5.86
N ALA A 19 21.68 -21.67 5.06
CA ALA A 19 23.08 -21.83 5.46
C ALA A 19 23.81 -20.48 5.63
N SER A 20 23.39 -19.46 4.90
CA SER A 20 23.81 -18.07 5.06
C SER A 20 22.74 -17.11 4.54
N CYS A 21 22.95 -15.79 4.65
CA CYS A 21 22.08 -14.80 4.03
C CYS A 21 22.25 -14.68 2.50
N SER A 22 23.09 -15.51 1.86
CA SER A 22 23.33 -15.43 0.41
C SER A 22 22.06 -15.81 -0.36
N SER A 23 21.81 -15.17 -1.51
CA SER A 23 20.63 -15.47 -2.31
C SER A 23 20.56 -16.95 -2.73
N ALA A 24 21.73 -17.59 -2.92
CA ALA A 24 21.80 -19.00 -3.29
C ALA A 24 21.37 -19.93 -2.14
N ASP A 25 21.83 -19.65 -0.91
CA ASP A 25 21.49 -20.46 0.26
C ASP A 25 20.03 -20.26 0.68
N VAL A 26 19.53 -19.03 0.59
CA VAL A 26 18.11 -18.74 0.86
C VAL A 26 17.22 -19.41 -0.20
N GLN A 27 17.59 -19.34 -1.49
CA GLN A 27 16.84 -20.05 -2.54
C GLN A 27 16.89 -21.57 -2.35
N ALA A 28 18.02 -22.13 -1.91
CA ALA A 28 18.13 -23.56 -1.61
C ALA A 28 17.17 -23.97 -0.48
N ALA A 29 17.05 -23.15 0.58
CA ALA A 29 16.10 -23.38 1.66
C ALA A 29 14.63 -23.30 1.17
N VAL A 30 14.29 -22.30 0.35
CA VAL A 30 12.97 -22.18 -0.31
C VAL A 30 12.67 -23.39 -1.19
N ASN A 31 13.66 -23.93 -1.88
CA ASN A 31 13.50 -25.10 -2.72
C ASN A 31 13.18 -26.36 -1.89
N SER A 32 13.81 -26.53 -0.73
CA SER A 32 13.57 -27.66 0.18
C SER A 32 12.30 -27.57 1.01
N ALA A 33 11.79 -26.35 1.24
CA ALA A 33 10.58 -26.13 2.02
C ALA A 33 9.33 -26.73 1.37
N VAL A 34 8.34 -27.06 2.20
CA VAL A 34 6.97 -27.35 1.78
C VAL A 34 6.04 -26.22 2.20
N ASP A 35 4.79 -26.29 1.75
CA ASP A 35 3.76 -25.31 2.10
C ASP A 35 3.61 -25.17 3.62
N GLY A 36 3.58 -23.92 4.10
CA GLY A 36 3.48 -23.57 5.52
C GLY A 36 4.82 -23.36 6.23
N ASP A 37 5.95 -23.81 5.68
CA ASP A 37 7.26 -23.73 6.36
C ASP A 37 7.76 -22.29 6.57
N ILE A 38 8.66 -22.16 7.54
CA ILE A 38 9.38 -20.93 7.87
C ILE A 38 10.84 -21.07 7.43
N ILE A 39 11.34 -20.14 6.62
CA ILE A 39 12.76 -20.01 6.32
C ILE A 39 13.38 -18.99 7.29
N SER A 40 14.29 -19.44 8.13
CA SER A 40 15.10 -18.57 8.99
C SER A 40 16.37 -18.19 8.25
N ILE A 41 16.50 -16.90 7.90
CA ILE A 41 17.69 -16.32 7.27
C ILE A 41 18.62 -15.84 8.40
N PRO A 42 19.85 -16.36 8.50
CA PRO A 42 20.74 -16.00 9.59
C PRO A 42 21.26 -14.55 9.46
N THR A 43 21.87 -14.06 10.54
CA THR A 43 22.60 -12.79 10.56
C THR A 43 23.70 -12.78 9.51
N GLY A 44 23.84 -11.65 8.82
CA GLY A 44 24.91 -11.39 7.86
C GLY A 44 24.56 -10.23 6.93
N ALA A 45 25.59 -9.67 6.28
CA ALA A 45 25.44 -8.68 5.24
C ALA A 45 25.74 -9.31 3.88
N CYS A 46 24.71 -9.56 3.09
CA CYS A 46 24.81 -10.29 1.83
C CYS A 46 24.51 -9.41 0.62
N THR A 47 25.37 -9.49 -0.40
CA THR A 47 25.18 -8.82 -1.69
C THR A 47 24.58 -9.80 -2.68
N TRP A 48 23.39 -9.51 -3.18
CA TRP A 48 22.63 -10.36 -4.07
C TRP A 48 22.72 -9.87 -5.51
N SER A 49 23.16 -10.78 -6.39
CA SER A 49 23.13 -10.59 -7.86
C SER A 49 21.98 -11.33 -8.53
N ASN A 50 21.34 -12.25 -7.81
CA ASN A 50 20.17 -13.01 -8.25
C ASN A 50 19.01 -12.79 -7.27
N ASN A 51 17.79 -12.96 -7.76
CA ASN A 51 16.58 -12.93 -6.95
C ASN A 51 16.39 -14.24 -6.19
N VAL A 52 15.66 -14.16 -5.07
CA VAL A 52 15.03 -15.31 -4.41
C VAL A 52 13.55 -15.30 -4.75
N THR A 53 13.02 -16.45 -5.17
CA THR A 53 11.65 -16.61 -5.63
C THR A 53 10.89 -17.64 -4.80
N ILE A 54 9.78 -17.23 -4.21
CA ILE A 54 8.75 -18.13 -3.69
C ILE A 54 7.82 -18.50 -4.85
N PRO A 55 7.63 -19.79 -5.17
CA PRO A 55 6.73 -20.21 -6.24
C PRO A 55 5.26 -20.11 -5.80
N ASN A 56 4.33 -19.99 -6.75
CA ASN A 56 2.88 -19.96 -6.51
C ASN A 56 2.25 -21.28 -6.03
N THR A 57 3.10 -22.23 -5.62
CA THR A 57 2.75 -23.56 -5.13
C THR A 57 3.12 -23.76 -3.66
N LYS A 58 3.68 -22.73 -3.01
CA LYS A 58 4.05 -22.74 -1.59
C LYS A 58 3.69 -21.41 -0.95
N GLY A 59 3.02 -21.44 0.19
CA GLY A 59 2.96 -20.35 1.13
C GLY A 59 4.09 -20.51 2.14
N LEU A 60 4.92 -19.50 2.31
CA LEU A 60 6.12 -19.57 3.15
C LEU A 60 6.28 -18.27 3.94
N THR A 61 6.85 -18.39 5.13
CA THR A 61 7.37 -17.24 5.89
C THR A 61 8.88 -17.17 5.75
N LEU A 62 9.43 -16.02 5.37
CA LEU A 62 10.88 -15.78 5.33
C LEU A 62 11.21 -14.71 6.38
N SER A 63 11.95 -15.08 7.42
CA SER A 63 12.33 -14.19 8.53
C SER A 63 13.84 -14.00 8.57
N GLY A 64 14.29 -12.74 8.63
CA GLY A 64 15.66 -12.43 9.03
C GLY A 64 15.81 -12.34 10.55
N GLN A 65 16.96 -11.85 11.01
CA GLN A 65 17.30 -11.65 12.43
C GLN A 65 17.15 -10.19 12.88
N GLY A 66 16.39 -9.38 12.15
CA GLY A 66 16.14 -7.96 12.37
C GLY A 66 16.97 -7.03 11.48
N PRO A 67 16.51 -5.78 11.30
CA PRO A 67 17.29 -4.73 10.65
C PRO A 67 18.69 -4.57 11.25
N GLY A 68 19.71 -4.32 10.42
CA GLY A 68 21.11 -4.29 10.84
C GLY A 68 21.76 -5.66 11.08
N ASN A 69 20.99 -6.72 11.34
CA ASN A 69 21.52 -8.08 11.54
C ASN A 69 21.47 -8.89 10.24
N THR A 70 20.30 -8.99 9.59
CA THR A 70 20.18 -9.57 8.25
C THR A 70 20.02 -8.44 7.25
N VAL A 71 21.10 -8.12 6.54
CA VAL A 71 21.17 -6.99 5.60
C VAL A 71 21.36 -7.51 4.18
N ILE A 72 20.43 -7.18 3.29
CA ILE A 72 20.45 -7.58 1.89
C ILE A 72 20.70 -6.35 1.00
N SER A 73 21.75 -6.40 0.20
CA SER A 73 22.13 -5.33 -0.75
C SER A 73 22.44 -5.91 -2.14
N GLY A 74 22.91 -5.08 -3.08
CA GLY A 74 23.40 -5.54 -4.38
C GLY A 74 22.47 -5.29 -5.57
N PRO A 75 22.88 -5.69 -6.79
CA PRO A 75 22.21 -5.28 -8.03
C PRO A 75 20.94 -6.07 -8.37
N ALA A 76 20.63 -7.18 -7.69
CA ALA A 76 19.36 -7.89 -7.91
C ALA A 76 18.17 -6.94 -7.73
N SER A 77 17.28 -6.91 -8.73
CA SER A 77 16.13 -6.02 -8.81
C SER A 77 14.97 -6.73 -9.56
N PRO A 78 13.96 -7.29 -8.86
CA PRO A 78 13.79 -7.27 -7.41
C PRO A 78 14.77 -8.24 -6.70
N LYS A 79 14.87 -8.15 -5.38
CA LYS A 79 15.62 -9.09 -4.53
C LYS A 79 14.77 -10.31 -4.18
N PHE A 80 13.52 -10.07 -3.80
CA PHE A 80 12.52 -11.12 -3.59
C PHE A 80 11.40 -11.05 -4.64
N ILE A 81 10.96 -12.21 -5.09
CA ILE A 81 9.74 -12.40 -5.89
C ILE A 81 8.83 -13.33 -5.11
N LEU A 82 7.68 -12.82 -4.66
CA LEU A 82 6.66 -13.58 -3.96
C LEU A 82 5.54 -13.88 -4.96
N ASN A 83 5.52 -15.08 -5.54
CA ASN A 83 4.38 -15.49 -6.36
C ASN A 83 3.32 -16.08 -5.46
N VAL A 84 2.22 -15.35 -5.25
CA VAL A 84 1.19 -15.71 -4.28
C VAL A 84 -0.14 -15.97 -4.97
N ARG A 85 -0.98 -16.78 -4.34
CA ARG A 85 -2.38 -16.90 -4.74
C ARG A 85 -3.26 -17.30 -3.56
N SER A 86 -4.58 -17.26 -3.74
CA SER A 86 -5.50 -17.81 -2.73
C SER A 86 -5.08 -19.23 -2.30
N GLY A 87 -4.90 -19.42 -0.99
CA GLY A 87 -4.41 -20.67 -0.39
C GLY A 87 -2.88 -20.78 -0.24
N TYR A 88 -2.10 -19.87 -0.82
CA TYR A 88 -0.64 -19.83 -0.72
C TYR A 88 -0.19 -18.43 -0.29
N TYR A 89 -0.11 -18.26 1.04
CA TYR A 89 0.24 -17.00 1.70
C TYR A 89 1.75 -16.84 1.84
N ALA A 90 2.28 -15.65 1.55
CA ALA A 90 3.70 -15.34 1.79
C ALA A 90 3.88 -14.26 2.86
N GLU A 91 4.81 -14.49 3.79
CA GLU A 91 5.27 -13.48 4.72
C GLU A 91 6.76 -13.22 4.56
N LEU A 92 7.15 -11.94 4.56
CA LEU A 92 8.55 -11.52 4.61
C LEU A 92 8.74 -10.57 5.77
N ASN A 93 9.65 -10.90 6.70
CA ASN A 93 9.82 -10.09 7.90
C ASN A 93 11.25 -10.02 8.47
N ASN A 94 11.44 -9.09 9.40
CA ASN A 94 12.62 -8.98 10.26
C ASN A 94 13.97 -8.86 9.52
N MET A 95 14.09 -7.97 8.52
CA MET A 95 15.38 -7.76 7.82
C MET A 95 15.52 -6.35 7.24
N GLU A 96 16.73 -6.02 6.78
CA GLU A 96 17.03 -4.75 6.12
C GLU A 96 17.39 -4.94 4.64
N PHE A 97 16.81 -4.10 3.79
CA PHE A 97 17.27 -3.86 2.43
C PHE A 97 18.06 -2.56 2.36
N ARG A 98 19.31 -2.63 1.86
CA ARG A 98 20.21 -1.48 1.81
C ARG A 98 20.72 -1.20 0.41
N GLY A 99 20.61 0.07 0.02
CA GLY A 99 21.10 0.59 -1.25
C GLY A 99 20.10 0.46 -2.40
N PRO A 100 20.47 0.97 -3.59
CA PRO A 100 19.54 1.14 -4.69
C PRO A 100 19.07 -0.19 -5.28
N GLY A 101 17.94 -0.14 -5.99
CA GLY A 101 17.29 -1.28 -6.61
C GLY A 101 15.87 -1.50 -6.08
N ARG A 102 15.09 -2.28 -6.82
CA ARG A 102 13.79 -2.77 -6.34
C ARG A 102 14.02 -3.88 -5.32
N CYS A 103 13.28 -3.88 -4.21
CA CYS A 103 13.48 -4.88 -3.16
C CYS A 103 12.54 -6.06 -3.31
N ILE A 104 11.23 -5.83 -3.37
CA ILE A 104 10.23 -6.90 -3.34
C ILE A 104 9.25 -6.73 -4.51
N GLU A 105 9.03 -7.81 -5.23
CA GLU A 105 7.90 -7.98 -6.15
C GLU A 105 6.93 -8.98 -5.54
N VAL A 106 5.64 -8.63 -5.47
CA VAL A 106 4.56 -9.56 -5.14
C VAL A 106 3.69 -9.71 -6.37
N ALA A 107 3.64 -10.92 -6.95
CA ALA A 107 2.90 -11.17 -8.18
C ALA A 107 1.88 -12.28 -7.99
N GLY A 108 0.72 -12.15 -8.63
CA GLY A 108 -0.29 -13.21 -8.67
C GLY A 108 -1.70 -12.70 -8.43
N SER A 109 -2.51 -13.45 -7.68
CA SER A 109 -3.91 -13.10 -7.47
C SER A 109 -4.49 -13.65 -6.17
N GLY A 110 -5.22 -12.82 -5.44
CA GLY A 110 -5.89 -13.21 -4.20
C GLY A 110 -5.96 -12.06 -3.22
N THR A 111 -6.87 -12.20 -2.25
CA THR A 111 -7.05 -11.22 -1.17
C THR A 111 -6.48 -11.79 0.12
N ASN A 112 -5.77 -10.97 0.90
CA ASN A 112 -5.08 -11.37 2.13
C ASN A 112 -4.03 -12.48 1.90
N VAL A 113 -3.24 -12.37 0.83
CA VAL A 113 -2.29 -13.42 0.41
C VAL A 113 -0.83 -13.09 0.69
N PHE A 114 -0.54 -11.91 1.25
CA PHE A 114 0.81 -11.59 1.71
C PHE A 114 0.83 -10.63 2.90
N ARG A 115 1.91 -10.74 3.68
CA ARG A 115 2.32 -9.75 4.68
C ARG A 115 3.79 -9.40 4.51
N ILE A 116 4.10 -8.11 4.52
CA ILE A 116 5.46 -7.60 4.50
C ILE A 116 5.61 -6.75 5.75
N THR A 117 6.40 -7.19 6.72
CA THR A 117 6.36 -6.58 8.06
C THR A 117 7.71 -6.50 8.74
N ARG A 118 7.93 -5.50 9.61
CA ARG A 118 9.17 -5.34 10.40
C ARG A 118 10.43 -5.30 9.53
N LEU A 119 10.31 -4.68 8.36
CA LEU A 119 11.41 -4.50 7.42
C LEU A 119 11.93 -3.08 7.48
N LYS A 120 13.24 -2.92 7.27
CA LYS A 120 13.87 -1.63 7.02
C LYS A 120 14.30 -1.52 5.56
N PHE A 121 13.92 -0.44 4.89
CA PHE A 121 14.36 -0.09 3.54
C PHE A 121 15.21 1.18 3.63
N ASP A 122 16.52 1.04 3.42
CA ASP A 122 17.48 2.12 3.57
C ASP A 122 18.10 2.48 2.21
N ASN A 123 17.77 3.68 1.72
CA ASN A 123 18.28 4.25 0.47
C ASN A 123 18.04 3.34 -0.76
N VAL A 124 16.83 2.79 -0.84
CA VAL A 124 16.35 1.98 -1.96
C VAL A 124 15.78 2.86 -3.07
N SER A 125 15.58 2.31 -4.27
CA SER A 125 14.95 3.05 -5.38
C SER A 125 13.50 2.67 -5.63
N PHE A 126 13.05 1.54 -5.08
CA PHE A 126 11.66 1.05 -5.11
C PHE A 126 11.53 -0.03 -4.04
N ALA A 127 10.72 0.15 -3.00
CA ALA A 127 10.66 -0.84 -1.93
C ALA A 127 9.82 -2.06 -2.35
N ILE A 128 8.53 -1.88 -2.60
CA ILE A 128 7.59 -2.97 -2.83
C ILE A 128 6.73 -2.67 -4.07
N HIS A 129 6.69 -3.59 -5.02
CA HIS A 129 5.77 -3.54 -6.16
C HIS A 129 4.81 -4.73 -6.11
N THR A 130 3.52 -4.50 -6.40
CA THR A 130 2.53 -5.57 -6.58
C THR A 130 2.05 -5.63 -8.03
N ALA A 131 1.92 -6.85 -8.57
CA ALA A 131 1.49 -7.10 -9.95
C ALA A 131 0.40 -8.18 -10.03
N GLY A 132 -0.79 -7.80 -10.49
CA GLY A 132 -1.98 -8.65 -10.54
C GLY A 132 -3.02 -8.28 -9.48
N LEU A 133 -4.18 -8.94 -9.48
CA LEU A 133 -5.23 -8.75 -8.48
C LEU A 133 -4.82 -9.34 -7.11
N VAL A 134 -3.73 -8.83 -6.54
CA VAL A 134 -3.04 -9.35 -5.37
C VAL A 134 -3.04 -8.33 -4.23
N TYR A 135 -3.68 -8.69 -3.13
CA TYR A 135 -3.96 -7.80 -2.01
C TYR A 135 -3.46 -8.40 -0.69
N GLY A 136 -2.99 -7.53 0.20
CA GLY A 136 -2.30 -7.89 1.43
C GLY A 136 -1.88 -6.65 2.19
N VAL A 137 -0.99 -6.81 3.18
CA VAL A 137 -0.58 -5.72 4.05
C VAL A 137 0.94 -5.56 4.09
N VAL A 138 1.36 -4.30 4.15
CA VAL A 138 2.70 -3.82 4.46
C VAL A 138 2.59 -3.07 5.79
N ASP A 139 3.13 -3.64 6.87
CA ASP A 139 2.96 -3.08 8.22
C ASP A 139 4.25 -3.01 9.03
N HIS A 140 4.33 -2.12 10.02
CA HIS A 140 5.49 -2.01 10.94
C HIS A 140 6.84 -1.89 10.22
N CYS A 141 6.88 -1.27 9.04
CA CYS A 141 8.10 -1.11 8.25
C CYS A 141 8.70 0.29 8.43
N GLU A 142 10.01 0.38 8.21
CA GLU A 142 10.76 1.64 8.21
C GLU A 142 11.32 1.92 6.82
N PHE A 143 10.98 3.06 6.23
CA PHE A 143 11.43 3.48 4.91
C PHE A 143 12.25 4.75 5.06
N ILE A 144 13.56 4.67 4.80
CA ILE A 144 14.50 5.78 4.97
C ILE A 144 15.21 6.02 3.66
N GLY A 145 15.41 7.29 3.28
CA GLY A 145 16.26 7.58 2.13
C GLY A 145 16.44 9.07 1.85
N PRO A 146 17.43 9.38 0.99
CA PRO A 146 17.80 10.75 0.68
C PRO A 146 16.80 11.45 -0.23
N SER A 147 16.00 10.72 -1.01
CA SER A 147 15.07 11.30 -1.98
C SER A 147 13.78 10.49 -2.00
N PRO A 148 12.64 11.09 -2.42
CA PRO A 148 11.39 10.36 -2.58
C PRO A 148 11.52 9.22 -3.60
N TYR A 149 11.00 8.04 -3.26
CA TYR A 149 10.99 6.84 -4.10
C TYR A 149 9.66 6.08 -3.91
N PRO A 150 9.26 5.20 -4.83
CA PRO A 150 8.07 4.38 -4.63
C PRO A 150 8.23 3.46 -3.42
N VAL A 151 7.40 3.69 -2.40
CA VAL A 151 7.34 2.88 -1.18
C VAL A 151 6.51 1.64 -1.47
N VAL A 152 5.27 1.82 -1.91
CA VAL A 152 4.40 0.74 -2.39
C VAL A 152 3.82 1.15 -3.74
N GLY A 153 4.33 0.56 -4.81
CA GLY A 153 3.71 0.66 -6.14
C GLY A 153 2.74 -0.50 -6.34
N THR A 154 1.57 -0.21 -6.88
CA THR A 154 0.53 -1.23 -7.11
C THR A 154 0.09 -1.20 -8.57
N GLY A 155 0.11 -2.36 -9.22
CA GLY A 155 -0.53 -2.58 -10.51
C GLY A 155 -1.35 -3.86 -10.46
N ASP A 156 -2.63 -3.78 -10.80
CA ASP A 156 -3.54 -4.92 -10.73
C ASP A 156 -3.39 -5.88 -11.95
N GLY A 157 -2.41 -5.61 -12.82
CA GLY A 157 -2.05 -6.44 -13.97
C GLY A 157 -3.02 -6.31 -15.14
N ASN A 158 -2.74 -7.04 -16.24
CA ASN A 158 -3.55 -7.02 -17.48
C ASN A 158 -3.88 -5.59 -17.97
N ALA A 159 -2.89 -4.70 -17.90
CA ALA A 159 -3.02 -3.28 -18.23
C ALA A 159 -4.15 -2.55 -17.45
N GLY A 160 -4.52 -3.06 -16.28
CA GLY A 160 -5.56 -2.57 -15.36
C GLY A 160 -7.00 -2.89 -15.73
N VAL A 161 -7.24 -3.59 -16.84
CA VAL A 161 -8.59 -3.94 -17.32
C VAL A 161 -9.37 -4.69 -16.24
N ASP A 162 -8.79 -5.74 -15.66
CA ASP A 162 -9.49 -6.61 -14.71
C ASP A 162 -9.91 -5.85 -13.45
N SER A 163 -9.08 -4.94 -12.95
CA SER A 163 -9.41 -4.11 -11.79
C SER A 163 -10.41 -3.00 -12.11
N TRP A 164 -10.35 -2.43 -13.31
CA TRP A 164 -11.32 -1.43 -13.76
C TRP A 164 -12.70 -2.01 -14.02
N TYR A 165 -12.83 -3.31 -14.31
CA TYR A 165 -14.12 -3.99 -14.40
C TYR A 165 -14.56 -4.70 -13.11
N ALA A 166 -13.68 -4.80 -12.11
CA ALA A 166 -14.05 -5.27 -10.77
C ALA A 166 -14.68 -4.15 -9.91
N GLN A 167 -15.51 -4.56 -8.94
CA GLN A 167 -16.14 -3.66 -7.98
C GLN A 167 -15.10 -2.73 -7.33
N LEU A 168 -15.43 -1.45 -7.17
CA LEU A 168 -14.54 -0.45 -6.58
C LEU A 168 -14.12 -0.83 -5.15
N ASP A 169 -15.05 -1.35 -4.34
CA ASP A 169 -14.79 -1.93 -3.02
C ASP A 169 -14.06 -0.97 -2.06
N LEU A 170 -14.50 0.29 -1.95
CA LEU A 170 -14.00 1.21 -0.92
C LEU A 170 -14.38 0.70 0.47
N GLY A 171 -13.42 0.69 1.40
CA GLY A 171 -13.60 0.15 2.74
C GLY A 171 -13.53 -1.38 2.80
N GLY A 172 -13.13 -2.03 1.71
CA GLY A 172 -13.04 -3.47 1.59
C GLY A 172 -11.61 -4.01 1.46
N PRO A 173 -11.44 -5.34 1.49
CA PRO A 173 -10.13 -5.98 1.58
C PRO A 173 -9.33 -5.96 0.25
N THR A 174 -9.92 -5.54 -0.86
CA THR A 174 -9.26 -5.59 -2.20
C THR A 174 -8.31 -4.42 -2.44
N ALA A 175 -7.30 -4.27 -1.59
CA ALA A 175 -6.24 -3.27 -1.75
C ALA A 175 -4.93 -3.76 -1.13
N VAL A 176 -3.82 -3.16 -1.53
CA VAL A 176 -2.59 -3.23 -0.73
C VAL A 176 -2.71 -2.21 0.39
N TYR A 177 -2.63 -2.68 1.63
CA TYR A 177 -2.63 -1.84 2.82
C TYR A 177 -1.20 -1.48 3.20
N LEU A 178 -0.90 -0.19 3.36
CA LEU A 178 0.30 0.31 4.02
C LEU A 178 -0.11 0.90 5.36
N GLU A 179 0.26 0.25 6.46
CA GLU A 179 -0.14 0.66 7.81
C GLU A 179 0.98 0.61 8.84
N ASP A 180 0.79 1.32 9.95
CA ASP A 180 1.67 1.30 11.13
C ASP A 180 3.17 1.43 10.82
N SER A 181 3.50 2.15 9.74
CA SER A 181 4.86 2.25 9.21
C SER A 181 5.41 3.67 9.33
N THR A 182 6.74 3.77 9.34
CA THR A 182 7.46 5.04 9.38
C THR A 182 8.16 5.29 8.06
N ILE A 183 7.85 6.41 7.42
CA ILE A 183 8.49 6.88 6.19
C ILE A 183 9.26 8.16 6.52
N ASN A 184 10.56 8.16 6.30
CA ASN A 184 11.44 9.28 6.61
C ASN A 184 12.39 9.59 5.45
N ILE A 185 11.97 10.54 4.61
CA ILE A 185 12.79 11.08 3.53
C ILE A 185 13.46 12.37 4.01
N TYR A 186 14.77 12.50 3.85
CA TYR A 186 15.50 13.64 4.44
C TYR A 186 15.92 14.73 3.45
N ASN A 187 15.83 14.54 2.12
CA ASN A 187 15.83 15.67 1.17
C ASN A 187 14.50 15.75 0.42
N PRO A 188 13.70 16.78 0.67
CA PRO A 188 12.48 17.00 -0.10
C PRO A 188 12.79 17.58 -1.48
N ILE A 189 11.79 17.48 -2.37
CA ILE A 189 11.60 18.29 -3.59
C ILE A 189 12.32 17.78 -4.86
N THR A 190 11.85 16.63 -5.36
CA THR A 190 11.62 16.21 -6.77
C THR A 190 11.75 14.68 -6.82
N GLY A 191 10.72 13.96 -7.28
CA GLY A 191 10.73 12.50 -7.25
C GLY A 191 9.35 11.90 -7.52
N VAL A 192 9.24 10.59 -7.35
CA VAL A 192 8.01 9.81 -7.56
C VAL A 192 7.17 9.78 -6.27
N GLY A 193 5.86 9.60 -6.38
CA GLY A 193 4.96 9.46 -5.23
C GLY A 193 5.20 8.13 -4.48
N MET A 194 4.83 8.08 -3.20
CA MET A 194 5.02 6.86 -2.39
C MET A 194 4.19 5.71 -2.92
N SER A 195 3.00 6.07 -3.39
CA SER A 195 2.09 5.23 -4.14
C SER A 195 2.31 5.54 -5.61
N ASP A 196 3.05 4.69 -6.29
CA ASP A 196 3.24 4.76 -7.74
C ASP A 196 2.25 3.82 -8.43
N SER A 197 0.96 4.00 -8.11
CA SER A 197 -0.10 3.09 -8.53
C SER A 197 -0.52 3.35 -9.98
N ASN A 198 -0.48 2.31 -10.80
CA ASN A 198 -0.84 2.27 -12.23
C ASN A 198 -1.62 0.97 -12.51
N ASP A 199 -1.99 0.67 -13.76
CA ASP A 199 -2.63 -0.61 -14.15
C ASP A 199 -3.79 -1.03 -13.22
N GLY A 200 -4.69 -0.10 -12.90
CA GLY A 200 -5.81 -0.39 -12.01
C GLY A 200 -5.43 -0.62 -10.55
N GLY A 201 -4.24 -0.18 -10.13
CA GLY A 201 -3.72 -0.39 -8.78
C GLY A 201 -4.62 0.16 -7.68
N ARG A 202 -4.70 -0.60 -6.57
CA ARG A 202 -5.56 -0.34 -5.42
C ARG A 202 -4.73 -0.25 -4.14
N ILE A 203 -4.81 0.88 -3.43
CA ILE A 203 -3.98 1.11 -2.24
C ILE A 203 -4.75 1.76 -1.10
N VAL A 204 -4.47 1.35 0.13
CA VAL A 204 -4.88 2.04 1.35
C VAL A 204 -3.63 2.45 2.11
N ILE A 205 -3.53 3.71 2.49
CA ILE A 205 -2.43 4.23 3.31
C ILE A 205 -3.04 4.74 4.59
N ARG A 206 -2.78 4.06 5.72
CA ARG A 206 -3.40 4.42 6.99
C ARG A 206 -2.49 4.30 8.20
N ASN A 207 -2.71 5.13 9.22
CA ASN A 207 -2.01 4.99 10.51
C ASN A 207 -0.46 5.07 10.41
N ASN A 208 0.08 5.77 9.40
CA ASN A 208 1.53 5.91 9.21
C ASN A 208 2.08 7.25 9.73
N ASN A 209 3.37 7.26 10.05
CA ASN A 209 4.15 8.49 10.28
C ASN A 209 5.02 8.78 9.05
N ILE A 210 4.76 9.89 8.37
CA ILE A 210 5.35 10.19 7.05
C ILE A 210 6.07 11.53 7.11
N THR A 211 7.35 11.54 6.75
CA THR A 211 8.18 12.74 6.63
C THR A 211 8.67 12.93 5.20
N ASN A 212 8.39 14.11 4.62
CA ASN A 212 8.85 14.57 3.29
C ASN A 212 8.56 13.64 2.10
N HIS A 213 7.50 12.84 2.18
CA HIS A 213 6.99 12.11 1.03
C HIS A 213 5.65 12.67 0.60
N TRP A 214 5.22 12.39 -0.63
CA TRP A 214 3.89 12.68 -1.17
C TRP A 214 3.25 11.40 -1.74
N TRP A 215 1.93 11.37 -1.93
CA TRP A 215 1.21 10.23 -2.51
C TRP A 215 0.46 10.65 -3.77
N GLY A 216 0.20 9.68 -4.65
CA GLY A 216 -0.46 9.97 -5.92
C GLY A 216 -0.85 8.71 -6.66
N MET A 217 -1.36 8.91 -7.87
CA MET A 217 -1.71 7.83 -8.78
C MET A 217 -1.42 8.24 -10.21
N HIS A 218 -1.08 7.24 -11.02
CA HIS A 218 -1.00 7.39 -12.46
C HIS A 218 -2.39 7.45 -13.11
N ASP A 219 -2.45 8.26 -14.15
CA ASP A 219 -3.42 8.24 -15.26
C ASP A 219 -3.23 7.01 -16.16
N ALA A 220 -4.18 6.81 -17.08
CA ALA A 220 -3.98 5.94 -18.23
C ALA A 220 -2.77 6.41 -19.07
N CYS A 221 -1.89 5.46 -19.39
CA CYS A 221 -0.75 5.69 -20.27
C CYS A 221 -0.56 4.50 -21.22
N PRO A 222 0.14 4.67 -22.36
CA PRO A 222 0.37 3.58 -23.31
C PRO A 222 1.02 2.35 -22.65
N ASN A 223 2.00 2.57 -21.77
CA ASN A 223 2.75 1.49 -21.13
C ASN A 223 1.95 0.74 -20.04
N PHE A 224 0.83 1.27 -19.56
CA PHE A 224 0.02 0.74 -18.47
C PHE A 224 -1.42 1.22 -18.65
N ARG A 225 -2.11 0.63 -19.66
CA ARG A 225 -3.29 1.18 -20.34
C ARG A 225 -4.30 1.86 -19.40
N MET A 226 -4.55 1.37 -18.19
CA MET A 226 -5.41 2.04 -17.22
C MET A 226 -4.62 2.71 -16.08
N GLY A 227 -5.16 3.82 -15.57
CA GLY A 227 -4.64 4.51 -14.39
C GLY A 227 -4.87 3.73 -13.09
N GLY A 228 -4.39 4.27 -11.97
CA GLY A 228 -4.74 3.77 -10.64
C GLY A 228 -6.26 3.74 -10.44
N ARG A 229 -6.75 2.77 -9.68
CA ARG A 229 -8.18 2.50 -9.55
C ARG A 229 -8.80 3.14 -8.31
N LYS A 230 -8.25 2.79 -7.14
CA LYS A 230 -8.82 3.22 -5.85
C LYS A 230 -7.74 3.57 -4.83
N PHE A 231 -7.96 4.64 -4.08
CA PHE A 231 -7.16 4.97 -2.91
C PHE A 231 -8.02 5.25 -1.68
N GLU A 232 -7.50 4.90 -0.50
CA GLU A 232 -8.06 5.36 0.77
C GLU A 232 -6.91 5.83 1.66
N ILE A 233 -6.95 7.08 2.08
CA ILE A 233 -5.82 7.72 2.78
C ILE A 233 -6.35 8.27 4.09
N TYR A 234 -6.03 7.63 5.22
CA TYR A 234 -6.62 8.08 6.49
C TYR A 234 -5.82 7.82 7.75
N ASN A 235 -6.07 8.61 8.79
CA ASN A 235 -5.39 8.49 10.08
C ASN A 235 -3.85 8.58 9.99
N ASN A 236 -3.28 9.17 8.94
CA ASN A 236 -1.83 9.33 8.81
C ASN A 236 -1.37 10.65 9.43
N ASN A 237 -0.14 10.66 9.92
CA ASN A 237 0.54 11.86 10.39
C ASN A 237 1.70 12.22 9.45
N TRP A 238 1.51 13.32 8.73
CA TRP A 238 2.41 13.86 7.73
C TRP A 238 3.16 15.07 8.26
N TYR A 239 4.48 15.09 8.03
CA TYR A 239 5.34 16.20 8.36
C TYR A 239 6.29 16.55 7.21
N PHE A 240 6.31 17.81 6.83
CA PHE A 240 7.23 18.34 5.83
C PHE A 240 8.21 19.27 6.50
N THR A 241 9.51 18.97 6.38
CA THR A 241 10.58 19.74 7.04
C THR A 241 10.91 21.04 6.33
N SER A 242 10.33 21.29 5.16
CA SER A 242 10.50 22.51 4.37
C SER A 242 9.22 22.85 3.62
N SER A 243 9.25 23.95 2.86
CA SER A 243 8.22 24.24 1.86
C SER A 243 8.11 23.08 0.88
N ILE A 244 6.87 22.77 0.48
CA ILE A 244 6.55 21.78 -0.54
C ILE A 244 5.57 22.37 -1.53
N TRP A 245 5.42 21.75 -2.69
CA TRP A 245 4.42 22.21 -3.63
C TRP A 245 3.03 21.67 -3.30
N THR A 246 2.91 20.36 -3.04
CA THR A 246 1.67 19.67 -2.67
C THR A 246 2.01 18.43 -1.83
N SER A 247 1.09 17.94 -1.00
CA SER A 247 1.25 16.64 -0.34
C SER A 247 0.68 15.49 -1.17
N SER A 248 -0.18 15.76 -2.15
CA SER A 248 -0.66 14.76 -3.11
C SER A 248 -0.65 15.23 -4.56
N TYR A 249 -0.49 14.30 -5.49
CA TYR A 249 -0.56 14.56 -6.92
C TYR A 249 -1.28 13.42 -7.65
N HIS A 250 -2.58 13.61 -7.90
CA HIS A 250 -3.42 12.60 -8.53
C HIS A 250 -3.62 12.90 -10.01
N ARG A 251 -3.47 11.86 -10.84
CA ARG A 251 -3.79 11.87 -12.27
C ARG A 251 -4.84 10.83 -12.68
N GLY A 252 -5.17 9.89 -11.79
CA GLY A 252 -6.20 8.87 -11.99
C GLY A 252 -6.74 8.34 -10.67
N GLY A 253 -7.80 7.53 -10.76
CA GLY A 253 -8.43 6.83 -9.63
C GLY A 253 -9.45 7.66 -8.83
N THR A 254 -10.19 6.98 -7.97
CA THR A 254 -11.14 7.59 -7.03
C THR A 254 -10.88 7.11 -5.61
N GLY A 255 -11.39 7.81 -4.60
CA GLY A 255 -11.08 7.46 -3.24
C GLY A 255 -11.61 8.37 -2.17
N VAL A 256 -11.17 8.10 -0.96
CA VAL A 256 -11.45 8.92 0.21
C VAL A 256 -10.16 9.37 0.90
N VAL A 257 -10.17 10.58 1.47
CA VAL A 257 -9.05 11.12 2.25
C VAL A 257 -9.58 11.72 3.55
N PHE A 258 -9.29 11.13 4.71
CA PHE A 258 -9.89 11.62 5.97
C PHE A 258 -9.04 11.40 7.22
N ASN A 259 -9.29 12.16 8.28
CA ASN A 259 -8.59 12.03 9.57
C ASN A 259 -7.05 12.10 9.48
N ASN A 260 -6.47 12.65 8.41
CA ASN A 260 -5.02 12.82 8.31
C ASN A 260 -4.58 14.14 8.95
N THR A 261 -3.38 14.16 9.51
CA THR A 261 -2.71 15.38 9.98
C THR A 261 -1.59 15.75 9.03
N PHE A 262 -1.65 16.93 8.42
CA PHE A 262 -0.63 17.48 7.53
C PHE A 262 0.05 18.67 8.18
N ARG A 263 1.35 18.54 8.48
CA ARG A 263 2.16 19.61 9.07
C ARG A 263 3.31 20.00 8.15
N SER A 264 3.59 21.29 8.02
CA SER A 264 4.77 21.77 7.29
C SER A 264 5.53 22.85 8.06
N ALA A 265 6.86 22.74 8.07
CA ALA A 265 7.78 23.74 8.58
C ALA A 265 7.98 24.92 7.60
N GLY A 266 7.56 24.78 6.33
CA GLY A 266 7.58 25.85 5.33
C GLY A 266 6.22 26.02 4.65
N VAL A 267 6.19 26.59 3.44
CA VAL A 267 4.95 26.89 2.70
C VAL A 267 4.51 25.72 1.83
N ILE A 268 3.21 25.39 1.81
CA ILE A 268 2.61 24.56 0.75
C ILE A 268 2.16 25.46 -0.40
N ASN A 269 2.95 25.51 -1.48
CA ASN A 269 2.74 26.47 -2.58
C ASN A 269 1.41 26.26 -3.34
N ALA A 270 0.86 25.04 -3.38
CA ALA A 270 -0.45 24.80 -3.98
C ALA A 270 -1.60 25.39 -3.14
N GLY A 271 -1.34 25.86 -1.92
CA GLY A 271 -2.37 26.36 -1.01
C GLY A 271 -3.33 25.29 -0.50
N THR A 272 -3.13 24.01 -0.85
CA THR A 272 -3.91 22.85 -0.40
C THR A 272 -3.02 21.61 -0.29
N PRO A 273 -3.28 20.70 0.66
CA PRO A 273 -2.64 19.39 0.71
C PRO A 273 -3.13 18.43 -0.38
N LEU A 274 -4.30 18.66 -0.96
CA LEU A 274 -4.92 17.76 -1.96
C LEU A 274 -4.99 18.42 -3.33
N ARG A 275 -4.31 17.81 -4.31
CA ARG A 275 -4.29 18.34 -5.68
C ARG A 275 -4.66 17.29 -6.71
N LEU A 276 -5.65 17.63 -7.52
CA LEU A 276 -6.03 16.88 -8.71
C LEU A 276 -5.43 17.54 -9.94
N ASN A 277 -4.85 16.75 -10.83
CA ASN A 277 -4.27 17.25 -12.06
C ASN A 277 -4.85 16.49 -13.25
N ARG A 278 -5.11 17.24 -14.33
CA ARG A 278 -5.19 16.64 -15.65
C ARG A 278 -3.82 16.06 -15.99
N ALA A 279 -3.81 14.87 -16.60
CA ALA A 279 -2.65 14.21 -17.19
C ALA A 279 -1.70 15.15 -17.98
N PHE A 280 -2.27 16.21 -18.55
CA PHE A 280 -1.58 17.15 -19.44
C PHE A 280 -0.59 18.13 -18.78
N TYR A 281 -0.65 18.42 -17.47
CA TYR A 281 0.12 19.57 -16.95
C TYR A 281 1.56 19.23 -16.49
N ARG A 282 2.50 19.48 -17.42
CA ARG A 282 3.96 19.63 -17.26
C ARG A 282 4.77 18.35 -16.97
N GLY A 283 5.00 17.57 -18.03
CA GLY A 283 6.36 17.40 -18.55
C GLY A 283 7.34 16.45 -17.85
N ILE A 284 6.91 15.32 -17.29
CA ILE A 284 7.88 14.32 -16.78
C ILE A 284 7.83 12.97 -17.52
N SER A 285 6.72 12.62 -18.16
CA SER A 285 6.61 11.39 -18.96
C SER A 285 5.89 11.66 -20.29
N MET A 286 6.68 11.92 -21.34
CA MET A 286 6.16 12.11 -22.71
C MET A 286 5.34 10.91 -23.18
N SER A 287 5.57 9.70 -22.64
CA SER A 287 4.81 8.53 -23.07
C SER A 287 3.34 8.62 -22.68
N CYS A 288 2.99 9.23 -21.55
CA CYS A 288 1.60 9.34 -21.11
C CYS A 288 0.81 10.44 -21.84
N GLN A 289 1.49 11.41 -22.44
CA GLN A 289 0.88 12.64 -22.94
C GLN A 289 -0.10 12.40 -24.10
N PHE A 290 0.26 11.50 -25.02
CA PHE A 290 -0.48 11.31 -26.28
C PHE A 290 -1.93 10.86 -26.09
N LEU A 291 -2.24 10.10 -25.03
CA LEU A 291 -3.62 9.69 -24.73
C LEU A 291 -4.52 10.84 -24.25
N TRP A 292 -3.93 11.97 -23.87
CA TRP A 292 -4.64 13.11 -23.29
C TRP A 292 -4.50 14.39 -24.13
N GLU A 293 -3.92 14.28 -25.33
CA GLU A 293 -3.90 15.36 -26.34
C GLU A 293 -5.26 15.50 -27.04
N THR A 294 -6.03 14.42 -27.10
CA THR A 294 -7.40 14.40 -27.58
C THR A 294 -8.39 14.56 -26.42
N ASP A 295 -9.50 15.23 -26.71
CA ASP A 295 -10.58 15.42 -25.74
C ASP A 295 -11.32 14.10 -25.48
N CYS A 296 -12.00 13.96 -24.34
CA CYS A 296 -12.83 12.78 -24.09
C CYS A 296 -14.00 12.76 -25.07
N ASP A 297 -13.98 11.83 -26.03
CA ASP A 297 -15.06 11.60 -26.97
C ASP A 297 -15.41 10.11 -27.06
N SER A 298 -16.15 9.71 -28.10
CA SER A 298 -16.59 8.33 -28.31
C SER A 298 -15.72 7.57 -29.33
N ILE A 299 -14.55 8.10 -29.68
CA ILE A 299 -13.62 7.52 -30.64
C ILE A 299 -12.53 6.82 -29.84
N ASP A 300 -12.29 5.55 -30.15
CA ASP A 300 -11.22 4.80 -29.50
C ASP A 300 -9.86 5.36 -29.93
N GLU A 301 -9.00 5.66 -28.96
CA GLU A 301 -7.64 6.07 -29.25
C GLU A 301 -6.81 4.87 -29.72
N MET A 302 -6.10 5.04 -30.84
CA MET A 302 -5.36 3.99 -31.51
C MET A 302 -3.86 4.25 -31.40
N MET A 303 -3.08 3.27 -30.95
CA MET A 303 -1.63 3.39 -30.88
C MET A 303 -0.91 2.13 -31.33
N CYS A 304 0.34 2.32 -31.75
CA CYS A 304 1.18 1.21 -32.15
C CYS A 304 1.46 0.25 -31.00
N SER A 305 1.32 -1.04 -31.27
CA SER A 305 1.49 -2.13 -30.33
C SER A 305 2.23 -3.32 -30.95
N ASP A 306 2.65 -4.25 -30.10
CA ASP A 306 3.22 -5.54 -30.52
C ASP A 306 2.20 -6.67 -30.58
N GLY A 307 0.91 -6.35 -30.46
CA GLY A 307 -0.19 -7.31 -30.38
C GLY A 307 -0.19 -8.17 -29.11
N ASN A 308 0.76 -7.97 -28.19
CA ASN A 308 0.95 -8.76 -26.97
C ASN A 308 0.97 -7.88 -25.70
N GLY A 309 0.28 -6.73 -25.77
CA GLY A 309 0.05 -5.84 -24.64
C GLY A 309 1.02 -4.67 -24.52
N LYS A 310 2.20 -4.71 -25.15
CA LYS A 310 3.11 -3.56 -25.19
C LYS A 310 2.61 -2.54 -26.18
N VAL A 311 2.52 -1.29 -25.75
CA VAL A 311 2.09 -0.17 -26.58
C VAL A 311 3.18 0.90 -26.58
N TRP A 312 3.39 1.53 -27.72
CA TRP A 312 4.25 2.69 -27.86
C TRP A 312 3.45 3.99 -27.84
N PRO A 313 4.05 5.09 -27.37
CA PRO A 313 3.46 6.42 -27.44
C PRO A 313 3.50 6.97 -28.88
N LEU A 314 2.92 6.23 -29.83
CA LEU A 314 2.83 6.56 -31.25
C LEU A 314 1.41 6.29 -31.72
N PRO A 315 0.59 7.35 -31.94
CA PRO A 315 -0.73 7.22 -32.52
C PRO A 315 -0.65 6.57 -33.92
N CYS A 316 -1.69 5.83 -34.27
CA CYS A 316 -1.78 5.16 -35.57
C CYS A 316 -3.21 5.17 -36.09
N THR A 317 -3.35 4.99 -37.39
CA THR A 317 -4.65 4.77 -38.04
C THR A 317 -4.73 3.38 -38.66
N THR A 318 -3.57 2.79 -39.00
CA THR A 318 -3.44 1.46 -39.57
C THR A 318 -2.15 0.80 -39.11
N ASP A 319 -2.08 -0.52 -39.23
CA ASP A 319 -0.86 -1.32 -38.94
C ASP A 319 0.39 -0.82 -39.70
N ALA A 320 0.21 -0.18 -40.86
CA ALA A 320 1.31 0.36 -41.66
C ALA A 320 2.08 1.47 -40.92
N ASP A 321 1.39 2.26 -40.10
CA ASP A 321 1.98 3.32 -39.28
C ASP A 321 2.93 2.73 -38.22
N CYS A 322 2.75 1.45 -37.88
CA CYS A 322 3.42 0.74 -36.80
C CYS A 322 4.55 -0.19 -37.26
N SER A 323 5.01 -0.06 -38.51
CA SER A 323 6.04 -0.91 -39.12
C SER A 323 7.37 -1.02 -38.35
N ARG A 324 7.69 -0.04 -37.50
CA ARG A 324 8.89 -0.03 -36.61
C ARG A 324 8.59 -0.40 -35.15
N HIS A 325 7.32 -0.61 -34.81
CA HIS A 325 6.80 -0.69 -33.45
C HIS A 325 5.76 -1.81 -33.37
N GLY A 326 6.18 -3.04 -33.64
CA GLY A 326 5.35 -4.24 -33.47
C GLY A 326 4.35 -4.52 -34.61
N GLY A 327 4.06 -3.54 -35.46
CA GLY A 327 3.27 -3.75 -36.68
C GLY A 327 1.76 -3.83 -36.46
N HIS A 328 1.28 -3.54 -35.25
CA HIS A 328 -0.15 -3.54 -34.92
C HIS A 328 -0.59 -2.14 -34.52
N CYS A 329 -1.75 -1.73 -35.00
CA CYS A 329 -2.46 -0.54 -34.56
C CYS A 329 -3.66 -0.96 -33.72
N ASP A 330 -3.53 -0.87 -32.39
CA ASP A 330 -4.53 -1.35 -31.45
C ASP A 330 -5.23 -0.20 -30.74
N THR A 331 -6.45 -0.47 -30.24
CA THR A 331 -7.12 0.43 -29.30
C THR A 331 -6.37 0.45 -27.97
N VAL A 332 -6.09 1.66 -27.51
CA VAL A 332 -5.36 1.94 -26.27
C VAL A 332 -6.23 2.93 -25.53
N VAL A 333 -7.17 2.35 -24.79
CA VAL A 333 -7.98 3.04 -23.80
C VAL A 333 -9.04 3.92 -24.43
N ASP A 334 -10.20 3.33 -24.67
CA ASP A 334 -11.51 3.91 -24.36
C ASP A 334 -12.54 2.76 -24.34
N GLU A 335 -13.59 2.87 -23.51
CA GLU A 335 -14.73 1.94 -23.64
C GLU A 335 -15.53 2.34 -24.89
N PRO A 336 -15.69 1.45 -25.90
CA PRO A 336 -16.24 1.84 -27.20
C PRO A 336 -17.61 2.50 -27.11
N GLY A 337 -17.79 3.64 -27.80
CA GLY A 337 -19.10 4.20 -28.13
C GLY A 337 -19.74 5.14 -27.11
N VAL A 338 -19.00 5.64 -26.11
CA VAL A 338 -19.51 6.66 -25.17
C VAL A 338 -18.44 7.72 -24.87
N GLY A 339 -18.89 8.97 -24.66
CA GLY A 339 -18.04 10.11 -24.25
C GLY A 339 -17.74 10.14 -22.76
N TYR A 340 -17.30 11.30 -22.24
CA TYR A 340 -16.93 11.55 -20.83
C TYR A 340 -17.77 10.82 -19.74
N PRO A 341 -17.19 10.34 -18.60
CA PRO A 341 -15.76 10.30 -18.27
C PRO A 341 -15.00 9.25 -19.06
N CYS A 342 -13.69 9.43 -19.27
CA CYS A 342 -12.90 8.56 -20.14
C CYS A 342 -11.54 8.20 -19.53
N ARG A 343 -10.82 7.25 -20.13
CA ARG A 343 -9.38 7.02 -19.90
C ARG A 343 -8.93 6.93 -18.43
N SER A 344 -9.66 6.17 -17.60
CA SER A 344 -9.33 6.00 -16.17
C SER A 344 -9.22 7.32 -15.38
N GLN A 345 -9.99 8.33 -15.79
CA GLN A 345 -9.95 9.65 -15.20
C GLN A 345 -10.24 9.62 -13.70
N THR A 346 -9.60 10.54 -12.99
CA THR A 346 -9.87 10.83 -11.59
C THR A 346 -11.38 10.94 -11.31
N GLY A 347 -11.85 10.29 -10.24
CA GLY A 347 -13.26 10.36 -9.83
C GLY A 347 -14.22 9.49 -10.64
N THR A 348 -13.70 8.50 -11.39
CA THR A 348 -14.50 7.62 -12.24
C THR A 348 -14.47 6.17 -11.76
N ASP A 349 -15.60 5.47 -11.95
CA ASP A 349 -15.81 4.06 -11.66
C ASP A 349 -16.08 3.24 -12.95
N THR A 350 -16.13 1.90 -12.86
CA THR A 350 -16.44 0.97 -13.97
C THR A 350 -17.67 1.42 -14.74
N GLY A 351 -17.62 1.32 -16.07
CA GLY A 351 -18.74 1.76 -16.91
C GLY A 351 -19.00 3.26 -16.83
N ARG A 352 -17.96 4.05 -16.49
CA ARG A 352 -17.97 5.52 -16.48
C ARG A 352 -18.96 6.12 -15.46
N VAL A 353 -19.23 5.40 -14.36
CA VAL A 353 -20.04 5.92 -13.24
C VAL A 353 -19.20 6.92 -12.46
N ASN A 354 -19.70 8.13 -12.23
CA ASN A 354 -18.98 9.10 -11.42
C ASN A 354 -18.95 8.65 -9.96
N HIS A 355 -17.75 8.60 -9.41
CA HIS A 355 -17.52 8.35 -8.01
C HIS A 355 -16.53 9.39 -7.52
N PRO A 356 -16.99 10.55 -7.02
CA PRO A 356 -16.11 11.66 -6.70
C PRO A 356 -15.13 11.28 -5.59
N ILE A 357 -13.96 11.92 -5.62
CA ILE A 357 -13.05 11.93 -4.46
C ILE A 357 -13.69 12.76 -3.35
N VAL A 358 -13.70 12.21 -2.14
CA VAL A 358 -14.28 12.85 -0.95
C VAL A 358 -13.25 12.91 0.16
N GLY A 359 -13.21 14.00 0.92
CA GLY A 359 -12.41 14.08 2.14
C GLY A 359 -13.11 14.83 3.26
N TRP A 360 -12.80 14.44 4.50
CA TRP A 360 -13.39 15.01 5.73
C TRP A 360 -12.41 14.90 6.91
N ASN A 361 -12.58 15.67 7.99
CA ASN A 361 -11.79 15.55 9.23
C ASN A 361 -10.25 15.57 9.08
N ASN A 362 -9.67 16.13 8.01
CA ASN A 362 -8.22 16.22 7.92
C ASN A 362 -7.74 17.55 8.54
N TYR A 363 -6.63 17.51 9.24
CA TYR A 363 -6.02 18.64 9.92
C TYR A 363 -4.84 19.19 9.12
N PHE A 364 -4.76 20.51 8.93
CA PHE A 364 -3.63 21.15 8.24
C PHE A 364 -3.02 22.29 9.06
N CYS A 365 -1.68 22.28 9.19
CA CYS A 365 -0.95 23.27 9.97
C CYS A 365 0.40 23.61 9.34
N GLN A 366 0.64 24.89 9.08
CA GLN A 366 1.80 25.39 8.39
C GLN A 366 2.51 26.46 9.22
N THR A 367 3.84 26.37 9.35
CA THR A 367 4.62 27.35 10.12
C THR A 367 4.53 28.73 9.46
N GLY A 368 4.13 29.74 10.25
CA GLY A 368 3.95 31.13 9.79
C GLY A 368 2.59 31.43 9.14
N LEU A 369 1.67 30.46 9.05
CA LEU A 369 0.26 30.65 8.69
C LEU A 369 -0.65 30.05 9.77
N TYR A 370 -1.96 30.31 9.70
CA TYR A 370 -2.95 29.75 10.61
C TYR A 370 -2.99 28.22 10.49
N CYS A 371 -2.95 27.53 11.64
CA CYS A 371 -3.32 26.12 11.71
C CYS A 371 -4.84 26.09 11.75
N ASN A 372 -5.46 25.47 10.75
CA ASN A 372 -6.90 25.40 10.67
C ASN A 372 -7.34 24.01 11.15
N PRO A 373 -7.82 23.90 12.40
CA PRO A 373 -8.19 22.63 12.97
C PRO A 373 -9.43 22.00 12.36
N THR A 374 -10.24 22.78 11.64
CA THR A 374 -11.60 22.41 11.22
C THR A 374 -11.80 22.41 9.72
N THR A 375 -10.93 23.05 8.94
CA THR A 375 -11.07 23.05 7.49
C THR A 375 -9.72 22.90 6.84
N LEU A 376 -9.55 21.81 6.10
CA LEU A 376 -8.56 21.78 5.04
C LEU A 376 -8.78 23.01 4.09
N ALA A 377 -7.80 23.30 3.22
CA ALA A 377 -7.94 24.26 2.11
C ALA A 377 -8.32 23.56 0.78
N PRO A 378 -9.26 24.07 -0.05
CA PRO A 378 -9.97 23.33 -1.11
C PRO A 378 -9.09 22.46 -2.00
N MET A 379 -9.66 21.37 -2.52
CA MET A 379 -8.96 20.61 -3.56
C MET A 379 -8.73 21.48 -4.78
N ARG A 380 -7.47 21.81 -5.06
CA ARG A 380 -7.14 22.61 -6.23
C ARG A 380 -7.04 21.72 -7.45
N VAL A 381 -7.85 22.06 -8.44
CA VAL A 381 -7.65 21.69 -9.83
C VAL A 381 -6.64 22.65 -10.44
N ASN A 382 -5.78 22.17 -11.34
CA ASN A 382 -4.86 23.04 -12.09
C ASN A 382 -5.65 24.11 -12.88
N ASP A 383 -5.13 25.34 -12.96
CA ASP A 383 -5.83 26.50 -13.55
C ASP A 383 -6.28 26.30 -15.01
N ASP A 384 -5.67 25.34 -15.72
CA ASP A 384 -5.96 25.01 -17.13
C ASP A 384 -6.77 23.69 -17.30
N ALA A 385 -7.32 23.12 -16.21
CA ALA A 385 -7.98 21.80 -16.20
C ALA A 385 -9.49 21.81 -15.87
N TYR A 386 -10.09 22.98 -15.60
CA TYR A 386 -11.49 23.15 -15.20
C TYR A 386 -12.54 22.58 -16.18
N GLN A 387 -12.18 22.35 -17.45
CA GLN A 387 -13.13 21.77 -18.41
C GLN A 387 -13.41 20.28 -18.16
N TYR A 388 -12.43 19.55 -17.59
CA TYR A 388 -12.43 18.10 -17.46
C TYR A 388 -12.51 17.58 -16.04
N VAL A 389 -11.95 18.26 -15.04
CA VAL A 389 -12.14 17.90 -13.63
C VAL A 389 -13.11 18.91 -13.04
N ARG A 390 -14.25 18.43 -12.55
CA ARG A 390 -15.39 19.23 -12.08
C ARG A 390 -15.80 18.83 -10.67
N GLU A 391 -16.08 19.86 -9.89
CA GLU A 391 -16.74 19.78 -8.59
C GLU A 391 -18.09 19.06 -8.72
N GLU A 392 -18.52 18.43 -7.64
CA GLU A 392 -19.69 17.54 -7.50
C GLU A 392 -19.67 16.28 -8.38
N ARG A 393 -18.66 16.12 -9.24
CA ARG A 393 -18.56 15.02 -10.20
C ARG A 393 -17.34 14.16 -9.97
N ASP A 394 -16.16 14.74 -10.16
CA ASP A 394 -14.88 14.04 -10.02
C ASP A 394 -14.32 14.19 -8.61
N PHE A 395 -14.75 15.26 -7.96
CA PHE A 395 -14.52 15.54 -6.57
C PHE A 395 -15.66 16.32 -5.95
N ILE A 396 -15.77 16.25 -4.63
CA ILE A 396 -16.65 17.13 -3.87
C ILE A 396 -15.77 18.16 -3.15
N ASP A 397 -16.03 19.42 -3.49
CA ASP A 397 -15.63 20.63 -2.78
C ASP A 397 -16.96 21.35 -2.51
N ASP A 398 -17.15 21.90 -1.32
CA ASP A 398 -18.43 22.49 -0.90
C ASP A 398 -18.15 23.95 -0.58
N THR A 399 -18.20 24.81 -1.59
CA THR A 399 -17.45 26.10 -1.59
C THR A 399 -18.28 27.38 -1.59
N THR A 400 -19.60 27.35 -1.40
CA THR A 400 -20.38 28.60 -1.21
C THR A 400 -21.54 28.43 -0.23
N CYS A 401 -21.80 29.47 0.58
CA CYS A 401 -23.17 29.83 0.93
C CYS A 401 -23.98 29.83 -0.37
N SER A 402 -24.78 28.79 -0.57
CA SER A 402 -25.32 28.41 -1.88
C SER A 402 -26.37 29.37 -2.45
N ASP A 403 -26.75 30.42 -1.72
CA ASP A 403 -27.74 31.42 -2.09
C ASP A 403 -27.15 32.76 -2.56
N GLY A 404 -25.89 33.07 -2.23
CA GLY A 404 -25.26 34.36 -2.54
C GLY A 404 -25.93 35.55 -1.83
N VAL A 405 -26.49 35.32 -0.64
CA VAL A 405 -27.21 36.33 0.15
C VAL A 405 -26.53 36.54 1.50
N ASP A 406 -26.40 37.81 1.89
CA ASP A 406 -26.01 38.31 3.22
C ASP A 406 -27.24 38.17 4.14
N ASN A 407 -27.27 37.08 4.89
CA ASN A 407 -28.39 36.58 5.71
C ASN A 407 -28.35 37.10 7.15
N ASP A 408 -27.20 37.58 7.64
CA ASP A 408 -27.09 38.25 8.94
C ASP A 408 -27.10 39.80 8.85
N GLU A 409 -27.13 40.33 7.62
CA GLU A 409 -27.25 41.75 7.25
C GLU A 409 -26.10 42.63 7.75
N ASP A 410 -24.90 42.06 7.87
CA ASP A 410 -23.71 42.81 8.28
C ASP A 410 -23.03 43.55 7.10
N GLY A 411 -23.45 43.26 5.88
CA GLY A 411 -22.96 43.83 4.63
C GLY A 411 -22.01 42.93 3.84
N LEU A 412 -21.75 41.69 4.29
CA LEU A 412 -20.83 40.71 3.70
C LEU A 412 -21.53 39.35 3.47
N ILE A 413 -20.94 38.45 2.65
CA ILE A 413 -21.42 37.06 2.48
C ILE A 413 -20.29 36.14 2.94
N ASP A 414 -20.30 35.71 4.21
CA ASP A 414 -19.22 35.00 4.89
C ASP A 414 -19.69 34.03 6.01
N MET A 415 -18.77 33.54 6.86
CA MET A 415 -19.05 32.50 7.87
C MET A 415 -19.91 32.95 9.06
N ASP A 416 -20.12 34.27 9.22
CA ASP A 416 -21.08 34.80 10.19
C ASP A 416 -22.53 34.71 9.64
N ASP A 417 -22.69 34.50 8.31
CA ASP A 417 -23.95 34.09 7.71
C ASP A 417 -24.33 32.66 8.09
N PRO A 418 -25.56 32.42 8.58
CA PRO A 418 -26.03 31.09 8.99
C PRO A 418 -26.01 30.02 7.89
N THR A 419 -25.88 30.42 6.62
CA THR A 419 -25.86 29.53 5.46
C THR A 419 -24.44 29.18 4.99
N CYS A 420 -23.40 29.69 5.65
CA CYS A 420 -22.00 29.46 5.29
C CYS A 420 -21.35 28.43 6.20
N SER A 421 -20.86 27.34 5.62
CA SER A 421 -20.02 26.39 6.34
C SER A 421 -19.02 25.69 5.43
N THR A 422 -17.74 26.00 5.64
CA THR A 422 -16.51 25.18 5.44
C THR A 422 -16.32 24.38 4.13
N TRP A 423 -15.13 24.53 3.54
CA TRP A 423 -14.69 24.06 2.20
C TRP A 423 -14.48 22.55 2.03
N TRP A 424 -15.24 21.73 2.74
CA TRP A 424 -15.50 20.31 2.49
C TRP A 424 -16.69 19.95 3.36
N ALA A 425 -17.54 19.03 2.91
CA ALA A 425 -18.47 18.38 3.82
C ALA A 425 -17.65 17.71 4.94
N ASP A 426 -17.66 18.29 6.15
CA ASP A 426 -17.10 17.66 7.36
C ASP A 426 -18.01 16.51 7.84
N THR A 427 -18.57 15.81 6.87
CA THR A 427 -19.52 14.72 7.01
C THR A 427 -18.90 13.53 6.32
N GLN A 428 -18.72 12.45 7.09
CA GLN A 428 -18.26 11.17 6.57
C GLN A 428 -19.02 10.81 5.29
N LYS A 429 -18.30 10.34 4.28
CA LYS A 429 -18.92 9.86 3.04
C LYS A 429 -20.02 8.84 3.38
N LYS A 430 -21.24 9.10 2.89
CA LYS A 430 -22.38 8.20 3.06
C LYS A 430 -22.05 6.81 2.49
N ASP A 431 -22.47 5.77 3.22
CA ASP A 431 -22.29 4.36 2.87
C ASP A 431 -20.81 3.91 2.74
N TYR A 432 -19.89 4.64 3.39
CA TYR A 432 -18.49 4.25 3.51
C TYR A 432 -18.17 3.85 4.96
N THR A 433 -17.62 2.65 5.12
CA THR A 433 -17.04 2.17 6.39
C THR A 433 -15.61 1.71 6.11
N PRO A 434 -14.59 2.25 6.82
CA PRO A 434 -13.22 1.78 6.64
C PRO A 434 -13.10 0.28 6.91
N TYR A 435 -12.24 -0.40 6.17
CA TYR A 435 -11.93 -1.80 6.44
C TYR A 435 -11.32 -1.96 7.83
N THR A 436 -11.46 -3.14 8.42
CA THR A 436 -10.98 -3.43 9.78
C THR A 436 -9.52 -3.02 9.97
N TYR A 437 -9.24 -2.36 11.10
CA TYR A 437 -7.91 -1.92 11.52
C TYR A 437 -7.62 -2.45 12.94
N PRO A 438 -6.42 -3.01 13.20
CA PRO A 438 -5.38 -3.33 12.20
C PRO A 438 -5.90 -4.31 11.14
N HIS A 439 -5.21 -4.40 10.00
CA HIS A 439 -5.56 -5.35 8.94
C HIS A 439 -5.60 -6.77 9.53
N PRO A 440 -6.47 -7.69 9.08
CA PRO A 440 -6.55 -9.04 9.67
C PRO A 440 -5.26 -9.84 9.59
N LEU A 441 -4.35 -9.49 8.68
CA LEU A 441 -3.01 -10.07 8.62
C LEU A 441 -2.00 -9.38 9.57
N ALA A 442 -2.26 -8.13 9.97
CA ALA A 442 -1.43 -7.37 10.90
C ALA A 442 -1.85 -7.55 12.36
N GLY A 443 -3.15 -7.79 12.62
CA GLY A 443 -3.73 -8.00 13.95
C GLY A 443 -4.79 -9.10 14.05
N GLY A 444 -4.79 -10.08 13.13
CA GLY A 444 -5.44 -11.38 13.32
C GLY A 444 -4.40 -12.42 13.72
N SER A 445 -4.71 -13.18 14.76
CA SER A 445 -3.92 -14.27 15.32
C SER A 445 -3.42 -15.28 14.25
N ILE A 446 -2.13 -15.25 13.97
CA ILE A 446 -1.34 -16.47 14.06
C ILE A 446 -0.59 -16.32 15.39
N PRO A 447 -0.77 -17.22 16.37
CA PRO A 447 0.05 -17.18 17.55
C PRO A 447 1.48 -17.51 17.10
N GLU A 448 2.32 -16.49 16.95
CA GLU A 448 3.75 -16.72 17.13
C GLU A 448 3.88 -16.94 18.64
N THR A 449 3.66 -18.18 19.09
CA THR A 449 3.96 -18.55 20.47
C THR A 449 5.45 -18.32 20.64
N ILE A 450 5.84 -17.18 21.22
CA ILE A 450 7.21 -16.97 21.64
C ILE A 450 7.40 -18.01 22.74
N PRO A 451 8.30 -19.01 22.60
CA PRO A 451 8.43 -20.03 23.62
C PRO A 451 8.75 -19.36 24.97
N GLY A 452 7.86 -19.52 25.95
CA GLY A 452 7.97 -18.89 27.27
C GLY A 452 7.16 -17.60 27.46
N ASP A 453 6.54 -17.05 26.43
CA ASP A 453 5.50 -16.01 26.54
C ASP A 453 4.16 -16.71 26.75
N LEU A 454 3.74 -16.79 28.02
CA LEU A 454 2.54 -17.51 28.43
C LEU A 454 1.32 -16.57 28.48
N ASN A 455 1.53 -15.26 28.60
CA ASN A 455 0.44 -14.28 28.66
C ASN A 455 0.09 -13.68 27.27
N ASN A 456 0.83 -14.04 26.22
CA ASN A 456 0.70 -13.59 24.83
C ASN A 456 0.89 -12.07 24.65
N ASP A 457 1.70 -11.42 25.48
CA ASP A 457 2.04 -9.99 25.37
C ASP A 457 3.26 -9.72 24.47
N ARG A 458 3.86 -10.78 23.91
CA ARG A 458 5.02 -10.80 23.02
C ARG A 458 6.35 -10.49 23.70
N ILE A 459 6.42 -10.57 25.02
CA ILE A 459 7.63 -10.40 25.82
C ILE A 459 7.73 -11.62 26.74
N VAL A 460 8.93 -12.17 26.94
CA VAL A 460 9.13 -13.19 27.98
C VAL A 460 9.69 -12.49 29.21
N ASP A 461 8.85 -12.23 30.19
CA ASP A 461 9.22 -11.49 31.40
C ASP A 461 8.72 -12.15 32.69
N ILE A 462 8.62 -11.35 33.77
CA ILE A 462 8.22 -11.85 35.08
C ILE A 462 6.73 -12.23 35.12
N ALA A 463 5.90 -11.64 34.26
CA ALA A 463 4.49 -11.97 34.14
C ALA A 463 4.29 -13.43 33.68
N ASP A 464 5.14 -13.94 32.79
CA ASP A 464 5.10 -15.33 32.35
C ASP A 464 5.58 -16.31 33.42
N LEU A 465 6.62 -15.92 34.16
CA LEU A 465 7.08 -16.70 35.31
C LEU A 465 6.00 -16.80 36.40
N VAL A 466 5.20 -15.75 36.58
CA VAL A 466 4.09 -15.74 37.55
C VAL A 466 3.00 -16.74 37.16
N ILE A 467 2.78 -17.00 35.86
CA ILE A 467 1.84 -18.00 35.38
C ILE A 467 2.30 -19.41 35.81
N VAL A 468 3.53 -19.79 35.51
CA VAL A 468 4.10 -21.09 35.94
C VAL A 468 4.10 -21.24 37.46
N VAL A 469 4.46 -20.18 38.20
CA VAL A 469 4.48 -20.21 39.67
C VAL A 469 3.07 -20.36 40.27
N GLY A 470 2.03 -19.86 39.58
CA GLY A 470 0.64 -20.00 40.00
C GLY A 470 0.14 -21.45 40.05
N ASP A 471 0.70 -22.30 39.19
CA ASP A 471 0.35 -23.72 39.07
C ASP A 471 1.44 -24.68 39.55
N PHE A 472 2.56 -24.16 40.07
CA PHE A 472 3.71 -24.98 40.49
C PHE A 472 3.34 -26.09 41.49
N GLY A 473 3.67 -27.32 41.13
CA GLY A 473 3.41 -28.54 41.89
C GLY A 473 2.02 -29.15 41.68
N LYS A 474 1.21 -28.64 40.73
CA LYS A 474 -0.06 -29.25 40.34
C LYS A 474 0.13 -30.32 39.26
N GLU A 475 -0.73 -31.32 39.31
CA GLU A 475 -0.86 -32.40 38.30
C GLU A 475 -2.24 -32.36 37.60
N GLU A 476 -3.17 -31.54 38.10
CA GLU A 476 -4.49 -31.29 37.52
C GLU A 476 -5.07 -29.97 38.06
N GLY A 477 -6.06 -29.39 37.37
CA GLY A 477 -6.74 -28.17 37.82
C GLY A 477 -5.87 -26.92 37.75
N PHE A 478 -5.15 -26.75 36.63
CA PHE A 478 -4.33 -25.58 36.35
C PHE A 478 -5.19 -24.31 36.28
N ILE A 479 -4.66 -23.20 36.78
CA ILE A 479 -5.19 -21.86 36.58
C ILE A 479 -5.03 -21.48 35.10
N ASP A 480 -3.91 -21.89 34.51
CA ASP A 480 -3.59 -21.71 33.10
C ASP A 480 -3.00 -23.01 32.52
N GLU A 481 -3.58 -23.51 31.43
CA GLU A 481 -3.14 -24.76 30.79
C GLU A 481 -1.74 -24.67 30.20
N ASP A 482 -1.25 -23.46 29.90
CA ASP A 482 0.08 -23.22 29.32
C ASP A 482 1.20 -23.19 30.39
N SER A 483 0.85 -23.38 31.68
CA SER A 483 1.81 -23.49 32.78
C SER A 483 2.68 -24.76 32.71
N ASP A 484 2.18 -25.83 32.10
CA ASP A 484 2.90 -27.08 31.81
C ASP A 484 3.58 -26.97 30.43
N THR A 485 4.66 -26.21 30.40
CA THR A 485 5.36 -25.83 29.17
C THR A 485 6.04 -26.99 28.44
N ASN A 486 6.25 -28.12 29.14
CA ASN A 486 6.85 -29.33 28.57
C ASN A 486 5.82 -30.44 28.28
N ALA A 487 4.56 -30.24 28.70
CA ALA A 487 3.42 -31.13 28.54
C ALA A 487 3.61 -32.54 29.14
N ASP A 488 4.34 -32.64 30.27
CA ASP A 488 4.56 -33.90 30.97
C ASP A 488 3.48 -34.23 32.01
N GLY A 489 2.52 -33.32 32.20
CA GLY A 489 1.39 -33.44 33.11
C GLY A 489 1.66 -32.93 34.52
N THR A 490 2.83 -32.34 34.79
CA THR A 490 3.19 -31.77 36.09
C THR A 490 3.87 -30.41 35.91
N VAL A 491 3.36 -29.35 36.53
CA VAL A 491 4.04 -28.05 36.51
C VAL A 491 5.19 -28.06 37.53
N ASP A 492 6.43 -28.15 37.08
CA ASP A 492 7.60 -28.28 37.94
C ASP A 492 8.77 -27.34 37.59
N VAL A 493 9.97 -27.65 38.10
CA VAL A 493 11.16 -26.83 37.87
C VAL A 493 11.57 -26.79 36.40
N ALA A 494 11.23 -27.81 35.60
CA ALA A 494 11.48 -27.84 34.17
C ALA A 494 10.70 -26.75 33.45
N ASP A 495 9.46 -26.47 33.86
CA ASP A 495 8.62 -25.41 33.29
C ASP A 495 9.09 -24.03 33.66
N LEU A 496 9.48 -23.86 34.93
CA LEU A 496 10.06 -22.61 35.39
C LEU A 496 11.37 -22.31 34.64
N VAL A 497 12.19 -23.34 34.40
CA VAL A 497 13.44 -23.24 33.64
C VAL A 497 13.17 -23.00 32.15
N PHE A 498 12.07 -23.51 31.60
CA PHE A 498 11.68 -23.28 30.21
C PHE A 498 11.43 -21.79 29.95
N VAL A 499 10.67 -21.12 30.82
CA VAL A 499 10.40 -19.67 30.75
C VAL A 499 11.66 -18.87 31.11
N ALA A 500 12.31 -19.19 32.23
CA ALA A 500 13.45 -18.41 32.73
C ALA A 500 14.65 -18.36 31.77
N ARG A 501 14.86 -19.39 30.94
CA ARG A 501 15.92 -19.41 29.92
C ARG A 501 15.69 -18.46 28.76
N ARG A 502 14.46 -17.95 28.64
CA ARG A 502 14.00 -17.11 27.53
C ARG A 502 13.60 -15.72 27.99
N TYR A 503 13.76 -15.44 29.29
CA TYR A 503 13.55 -14.15 29.93
C TYR A 503 14.33 -13.04 29.21
N THR A 504 13.61 -12.10 28.62
CA THR A 504 14.20 -11.00 27.84
C THR A 504 14.47 -9.73 28.64
N GLY A 505 13.85 -9.59 29.82
CA GLY A 505 14.20 -8.61 30.88
C GLY A 505 13.94 -7.14 30.61
#